data_AF-A0A532D6Q9-F1
#
_entry.id   AF-A0A532D6Q9-F1
#
_cell.length_a   1.000
_cell.length_b   1.000
_cell.length_c   1.000
_cell.angle_alpha   90.00
_cell.angle_beta   90.00
_cell.angle_gamma   90.00
#
_symmetry.space_group_name_H-M   'P 1'
#
loop_
_entity.id
_entity.type
_entity.pdbx_description
1 polymer ?
#
loop_
_entity_poly.entity_id
_entity_poly.type
_entity_poly.pdbx_seq_one_letter_code
_entity_poly.pdbx_strand_id
1 'polypeptide(L)'
;SQKADILARHGSGRGKVDITRFKGLGEMMPKVLWETTMNPRTRRLLKVEIVDQIATDRIINELMGKDPSARFRFILASRLIPAGGWNTSSPHPRPRLRG
;
A
#
# COMPACT_ATOMS: atom_id res chain seq x y z
N SER A 1 2.98 -7.94 14.46
CA SER A 1 3.66 -7.07 13.49
C SER A 1 4.41 -6.01 14.27
N GLN A 2 5.60 -5.57 13.84
CA GLN A 2 6.49 -4.73 14.66
C GLN A 2 5.80 -3.49 15.28
N LYS A 3 4.83 -2.88 14.57
CA LYS A 3 3.99 -1.80 15.09
C LYS A 3 3.16 -2.23 16.31
N ALA A 4 2.48 -3.38 16.24
CA ALA A 4 1.64 -3.89 17.33
C ALA A 4 2.48 -4.18 18.57
N ASP A 5 3.69 -4.72 18.39
CA ASP A 5 4.60 -5.05 19.49
C ASP A 5 5.13 -3.77 20.16
N ILE A 6 5.41 -2.72 19.40
CA ILE A 6 5.83 -1.40 19.92
C ILE A 6 4.67 -0.74 20.70
N LEU A 7 3.45 -0.79 20.17
CA LEU A 7 2.27 -0.25 20.86
C LEU A 7 1.95 -1.01 22.14
N ALA A 8 2.11 -2.33 22.17
CA ALA A 8 1.92 -3.13 23.37
C ALA A 8 2.96 -2.83 24.47
N ARG A 9 4.22 -2.57 24.07
CA ARG A 9 5.33 -2.27 25.01
C ARG A 9 5.29 -0.85 25.55
N HIS A 10 4.85 0.12 24.75
CA HIS A 10 4.95 1.56 25.09
C HIS A 10 3.59 2.26 25.24
N GLY A 11 2.47 1.61 24.92
CA GLY A 11 1.13 2.20 24.94
C GLY A 11 0.40 2.20 26.28
N SER A 12 0.99 1.64 27.35
CA SER A 12 0.39 1.57 28.69
C SER A 12 0.75 2.77 29.60
N GLY A 13 1.59 3.69 29.14
CA GLY A 13 1.91 4.94 29.85
C GLY A 13 0.83 6.02 29.67
N ARG A 14 0.74 6.98 30.61
CA ARG A 14 -0.18 8.15 30.55
C ARG A 14 0.11 9.15 29.42
N GLY A 15 1.00 8.81 28.48
CA GLY A 15 1.40 9.66 27.35
C GLY A 15 0.63 9.31 26.07
N LYS A 16 0.14 10.32 25.36
CA LYS A 16 -0.51 10.14 24.05
C LYS A 16 0.54 9.66 23.04
N VAL A 17 0.29 8.52 22.40
CA VAL A 17 1.13 8.02 21.30
C VAL A 17 0.72 8.73 20.02
N ASP A 18 1.67 9.40 19.37
CA ASP A 18 1.48 9.93 18.02
C ASP A 18 1.90 8.89 16.98
N ILE A 19 1.01 8.58 16.03
CA ILE A 19 1.23 7.56 15.01
C ILE A 19 1.18 8.23 13.65
N THR A 20 2.35 8.38 13.04
CA THR A 20 2.48 8.94 11.69
C THR A 20 2.86 7.84 10.69
N ARG A 21 2.41 8.02 9.44
CA ARG A 21 2.74 7.11 8.33
C ARG A 21 3.54 7.88 7.30
N PHE A 22 4.78 7.43 7.07
CA PHE A 22 5.56 7.84 5.91
C PHE A 22 4.83 7.43 4.62
N LYS A 23 4.58 8.38 3.73
CA LYS A 23 3.95 8.14 2.43
C LYS A 23 5.00 7.73 1.39
N GLY A 24 6.23 8.19 1.56
CA GLY A 24 7.38 7.83 0.74
C GLY A 24 8.69 7.85 1.54
N LEU A 25 9.76 7.36 0.92
CA LEU A 25 11.09 7.32 1.55
C LEU A 25 11.70 8.72 1.75
N GLY A 26 11.35 9.69 0.89
CA GLY A 26 11.84 11.08 1.00
C GLY A 26 11.29 11.87 2.19
N GLU A 27 10.23 11.39 2.84
CA GLU A 27 9.69 11.98 4.07
C GLU A 27 10.43 11.48 5.32
N MET A 28 11.34 10.52 5.17
CA MET A 28 12.11 9.94 6.27
C MET A 28 13.39 10.73 6.50
N MET A 29 13.72 11.01 7.76
CA MET A 29 15.03 11.53 8.12
C MET A 29 16.13 10.53 7.70
N PRO A 30 17.33 10.99 7.27
CA PRO A 30 18.41 10.12 6.79
C PRO A 30 18.77 8.97 7.74
N LYS A 31 18.75 9.22 9.07
CA LYS A 31 19.00 8.19 10.09
C LYS A 31 17.98 7.04 10.04
N VAL A 32 16.70 7.38 9.91
CA VAL A 32 15.61 6.39 9.85
C VAL A 32 15.69 5.59 8.55
N LEU A 33 15.97 6.25 7.43
CA LEU A 33 16.17 5.59 6.13
C LEU A 33 17.34 4.59 6.20
N TRP A 34 18.45 5.00 6.80
CA TRP A 34 19.62 4.13 6.98
C TRP A 34 19.27 2.88 7.80
N GLU A 35 18.66 3.06 8.97
CA GLU A 35 18.31 1.96 9.88
C GLU A 35 17.30 0.99 9.28
N THR A 36 16.33 1.49 8.52
CA THR A 36 15.23 0.66 7.99
C THR A 36 15.55 0.00 6.65
N THR A 37 16.34 0.67 5.80
CA THR A 37 16.46 0.31 4.38
C THR A 37 17.90 0.01 3.96
N MET A 38 18.89 0.78 4.41
CA MET A 38 20.26 0.69 3.86
C MET A 38 21.19 -0.23 4.68
N ASN A 39 21.09 -0.22 6.01
CA ASN A 39 21.99 -0.96 6.89
C ASN A 39 21.84 -2.48 6.72
N PRO A 40 22.88 -3.22 6.29
CA PRO A 40 22.81 -4.67 6.08
C PRO A 40 22.38 -5.48 7.31
N ARG A 41 22.62 -4.96 8.52
CA ARG A 41 22.28 -5.66 9.77
C ARG A 41 20.81 -5.54 10.16
N THR A 42 20.12 -4.48 9.72
CA THR A 42 18.76 -4.15 10.18
C THR A 42 17.74 -4.04 9.05
N ARG A 43 18.19 -3.93 7.79
CA ARG A 43 17.33 -3.87 6.61
C ARG A 43 16.54 -5.17 6.41
N ARG A 44 15.37 -5.04 5.78
CA ARG A 44 14.54 -6.18 5.36
C ARG A 44 14.40 -6.16 3.85
N LEU A 45 15.10 -7.06 3.17
CA LEU A 45 15.02 -7.24 1.71
C LEU A 45 14.39 -8.58 1.39
N LEU A 46 13.57 -8.62 0.34
CA LEU A 46 13.02 -9.86 -0.21
C LEU A 46 13.78 -10.17 -1.49
N LYS A 47 14.27 -11.41 -1.62
CA LYS A 47 14.78 -11.93 -2.89
C LYS A 47 13.58 -12.36 -3.72
N VAL A 48 13.51 -11.88 -4.96
CA VAL A 48 12.46 -12.25 -5.92
C VAL A 48 13.08 -13.17 -6.96
N GLU A 49 12.43 -14.30 -7.21
CA GLU A 49 12.82 -15.30 -8.20
C GLU A 49 11.62 -15.62 -9.10
N ILE A 50 11.89 -15.97 -10.36
CA ILE A 50 10.86 -16.36 -11.32
C ILE A 50 10.74 -17.88 -11.28
N VAL A 51 9.64 -18.37 -10.73
CA VAL A 51 9.37 -19.83 -10.62
C VAL A 51 8.75 -20.37 -11.91
N ASP A 52 7.83 -19.61 -12.50
CA ASP A 52 7.19 -19.93 -13.79
C ASP A 52 7.25 -18.69 -14.69
N GLN A 53 8.03 -18.79 -15.75
CA GLN A 53 8.24 -17.70 -16.69
C GLN A 53 6.98 -17.36 -17.48
N ILE A 54 6.23 -18.38 -17.94
CA ILE A 54 5.05 -18.18 -18.79
C ILE A 54 3.93 -17.50 -17.99
N ALA A 55 3.69 -17.97 -16.76
CA ALA A 55 2.70 -17.36 -15.89
C ALA A 55 3.10 -15.91 -15.51
N THR A 56 4.38 -15.68 -15.22
CA THR A 56 4.90 -14.37 -14.86
C THR A 56 4.73 -13.37 -16.00
N ASP A 57 5.13 -13.73 -17.22
CA ASP A 57 5.02 -12.86 -18.41
C ASP A 57 3.56 -12.52 -18.72
N ARG A 58 2.65 -13.50 -18.59
CA ARG A 58 1.21 -13.27 -18.76
C ARG A 58 0.68 -12.24 -17.77
N ILE A 59 1.01 -12.38 -16.48
CA ILE A 59 0.52 -11.46 -15.43
C ILE A 59 1.12 -10.06 -15.61
N ILE A 60 2.42 -9.97 -15.94
CA ILE A 60 3.08 -8.69 -16.24
C ILE A 60 2.38 -8.00 -17.41
N ASN A 61 2.08 -8.71 -18.50
CA ASN A 61 1.40 -8.14 -19.65
C ASN A 61 -0.06 -7.74 -19.34
N GLU A 62 -0.78 -8.51 -18.51
CA GLU A 62 -2.14 -8.15 -18.10
C GLU A 62 -2.17 -6.86 -17.25
N LEU A 63 -1.16 -6.65 -16.39
CA LEU A 63 -1.06 -5.49 -15.52
C LEU A 63 -0.42 -4.26 -16.19
N MET A 64 0.59 -4.47 -17.02
CA MET A 64 1.45 -3.42 -17.56
C MET A 64 1.39 -3.31 -19.09
N GLY A 65 0.59 -4.15 -19.74
CA GLY A 65 0.40 -4.13 -21.19
C GLY A 65 -0.46 -2.95 -21.69
N LYS A 66 -0.67 -2.94 -23.00
CA LYS A 66 -1.35 -1.83 -23.71
C LYS A 66 -2.87 -1.85 -23.58
N ASP A 67 -3.49 -2.99 -23.27
CA ASP A 67 -4.95 -3.10 -23.12
C ASP A 67 -5.39 -2.68 -21.70
N PRO A 68 -6.05 -1.52 -21.55
CA PRO A 68 -6.54 -1.08 -20.25
C PRO A 68 -7.67 -1.98 -19.71
N SER A 69 -8.39 -2.70 -20.57
CA SER A 69 -9.53 -3.54 -20.18
C SER A 69 -9.08 -4.78 -19.41
N ALA A 70 -7.98 -5.41 -19.83
CA ALA A 70 -7.37 -6.54 -19.13
C ALA A 70 -6.98 -6.17 -17.70
N ARG A 71 -6.24 -5.05 -17.53
CA ARG A 71 -5.90 -4.52 -16.20
C ARG A 71 -7.12 -4.22 -15.35
N PHE A 72 -8.17 -3.64 -15.93
CA PHE A 72 -9.40 -3.33 -15.18
C PHE A 72 -10.09 -4.59 -14.66
N ARG A 73 -10.22 -5.63 -15.49
CA ARG A 73 -10.77 -6.94 -15.09
C ARG A 73 -9.93 -7.55 -13.97
N PHE A 74 -8.61 -7.53 -14.08
CA PHE A 74 -7.70 -8.04 -13.05
C PHE A 74 -7.89 -7.34 -11.70
N ILE A 75 -7.94 -6.00 -11.70
CA ILE A 75 -8.12 -5.21 -10.46
C ILE A 75 -9.48 -5.49 -9.83
N LEU A 76 -10.56 -5.56 -10.63
CA LEU A 76 -11.89 -5.88 -10.11
C LEU A 76 -11.97 -7.28 -9.53
N ALA A 77 -11.39 -8.28 -10.20
CA ALA A 77 -11.37 -9.65 -9.71
C ALA A 77 -10.55 -9.78 -8.41
N SER A 78 -9.44 -9.05 -8.29
CA SER A 78 -8.57 -9.06 -7.11
C SER A 78 -9.12 -8.25 -5.93
N ARG A 79 -10.18 -7.46 -6.17
CA ARG A 79 -10.73 -6.56 -5.18
C ARG A 79 -11.63 -7.32 -4.21
N LEU A 80 -11.08 -7.64 -3.04
CA LEU A 80 -11.84 -7.92 -1.82
C LEU A 80 -12.57 -6.63 -1.36
N ILE A 81 -13.55 -6.14 -2.12
CA ILE A 81 -14.60 -5.31 -1.54
C ILE A 81 -15.66 -6.28 -1.03
N PRO A 82 -15.93 -6.36 0.29
CA PRO A 82 -17.21 -6.89 0.74
C PRO A 82 -18.30 -6.01 0.11
N ALA A 83 -19.25 -6.61 -0.60
CA ALA A 83 -20.30 -5.96 -1.39
C ALA A 83 -21.28 -5.08 -0.55
N GLY A 84 -20.77 -4.07 0.15
CA GLY A 84 -21.52 -3.15 0.99
C GLY A 84 -20.63 -1.99 1.42
N GLY A 85 -20.75 -0.85 0.73
CA GLY A 85 -19.94 0.32 1.08
C GLY A 85 -20.06 1.55 0.18
N TRP A 86 -20.83 1.50 -0.91
CA TRP A 86 -21.25 2.71 -1.61
C TRP A 86 -22.76 2.87 -1.42
N ASN A 87 -23.15 3.56 -0.35
CA ASN A 87 -24.49 4.09 -0.25
C ASN A 87 -24.66 5.15 -1.35
N THR A 88 -25.33 4.81 -2.45
CA THR A 88 -25.69 5.72 -3.55
C THR A 88 -26.79 6.71 -3.17
N SER A 89 -27.22 6.74 -1.90
CA SER A 89 -28.30 7.58 -1.38
C SER A 89 -27.75 8.67 -0.46
N SER A 90 -26.89 9.54 -0.97
CA SER A 90 -26.54 10.79 -0.31
C SER A 90 -26.39 11.91 -1.34
N PRO A 91 -27.22 12.96 -1.29
CA PRO A 91 -27.17 14.06 -2.24
C PRO A 91 -26.04 15.00 -1.84
N HIS A 92 -24.80 14.64 -2.18
CA HIS A 92 -23.71 15.62 -2.15
C HIS A 92 -23.76 16.46 -3.44
N PRO A 93 -23.82 17.80 -3.35
CA PRO A 93 -23.90 18.64 -4.53
C PRO A 93 -22.58 18.53 -5.32
N ARG A 94 -22.70 18.19 -6.62
CA ARG A 94 -21.56 18.23 -7.54
C ARG A 94 -21.04 19.67 -7.60
N PRO A 95 -19.73 19.92 -7.47
CA PRO A 95 -19.18 21.24 -7.70
C PRO A 95 -19.43 21.60 -9.16
N ARG A 96 -20.20 22.67 -9.37
CA ARG A 96 -20.47 23.25 -10.69
C ARG A 96 -19.14 23.82 -11.19
N LEU A 97 -18.48 23.15 -12.13
CA LEU A 97 -17.39 23.75 -12.89
C LEU A 97 -18.01 24.87 -13.74
N ARG A 98 -17.69 26.11 -13.39
CA ARG A 98 -18.05 27.30 -14.16
C ARG A 98 -16.83 27.68 -15.00
N GLY A 99 -17.05 27.83 -16.31
CA GLY A 99 -16.31 28.69 -17.24
C GLY A 99 -14.84 28.39 -17.42
#